data_AF-A0A7C7VZ52-F1
#
_entry.id   AF-A0A7C7VZ52-F1
#
_cell.length_a   1.000
_cell.length_b   1.000
_cell.length_c   1.000
_cell.angle_alpha   90.00
_cell.angle_beta   90.00
_cell.angle_gamma   90.00
#
_symmetry.space_group_name_H-M   'P 1'
#
loop_
_entity.id
_entity.type
_entity.pdbx_description
1 polymer ?
#
loop_
_entity_poly.entity_id
_entity_poly.type
_entity_poly.pdbx_seq_one_letter_code
_entity_poly.pdbx_strand_id
1 'polypeptide(L)'
;EAEAHIRWLNTLGCRAERWDEDDGSPVLTDNGNYLVRCWFDNGIADPSEIARTLANRPGIVEHGLFLGMADEVIVAGSDGLKIFKR
;
A
#
# COMPACT_ATOMS: atom_id res chain seq x y z
N GLU A 1 -5.42 -3.05 18.36
CA GLU A 1 -5.78 -1.92 17.48
C GLU A 1 -5.65 -2.28 16.00
N ALA A 2 -4.52 -2.83 15.54
CA ALA A 2 -4.31 -3.24 14.15
C ALA A 2 -5.45 -4.12 13.56
N GLU A 3 -5.98 -5.07 14.33
CA GLU A 3 -7.09 -5.92 13.86
C GLU A 3 -8.36 -5.15 13.48
N ALA A 4 -8.66 -4.03 14.15
CA ALA A 4 -9.81 -3.20 13.80
C ALA A 4 -9.61 -2.50 12.46
N HIS A 5 -8.37 -2.07 12.17
CA HIS A 5 -8.01 -1.53 10.86
C HIS A 5 -8.07 -2.60 9.78
N ILE A 6 -7.55 -3.80 10.04
CA ILE A 6 -7.58 -4.91 9.07
C ILE A 6 -9.03 -5.27 8.70
N ARG A 7 -9.93 -5.42 9.68
CA ARG A 7 -11.35 -5.69 9.40
C ARG A 7 -12.00 -4.58 8.57
N TRP A 8 -11.68 -3.32 8.86
CA TRP A 8 -12.19 -2.19 8.09
C TRP A 8 -11.60 -2.13 6.67
N LEU A 9 -10.30 -2.39 6.51
CA LEU A 9 -9.65 -2.43 5.19
C LEU A 9 -10.28 -3.48 4.27
N ASN A 10 -10.68 -4.64 4.81
CA ASN A 10 -11.40 -5.67 4.06
C ASN A 10 -12.77 -5.19 3.50
N THR A 11 -13.30 -4.05 3.96
CA THR A 11 -14.52 -3.44 3.39
C THR A 11 -14.26 -2.60 2.14
N LEU A 12 -13.00 -2.29 1.83
CA LEU A 12 -12.60 -1.46 0.69
C LEU A 12 -12.38 -2.27 -0.60
N GLY A 13 -12.85 -3.52 -0.65
CA GLY A 13 -12.69 -4.38 -1.82
C GLY A 13 -11.30 -4.97 -1.98
N CYS A 14 -10.48 -5.00 -0.93
CA CYS A 14 -9.22 -5.73 -0.87
C CYS A 14 -9.28 -6.87 0.15
N ARG A 15 -8.39 -7.85 -0.01
CA ARG A 15 -7.99 -8.73 1.09
C ARG A 15 -6.91 -8.00 1.88
N ALA A 16 -7.12 -7.80 3.18
CA ALA A 16 -6.16 -7.12 4.04
C ALA A 16 -5.60 -8.04 5.12
N GLU A 17 -4.28 -8.08 5.28
CA GLU A 17 -3.57 -8.90 6.27
C GLU A 17 -2.40 -8.14 6.88
N ARG A 18 -2.13 -8.38 8.17
CA ARG A 18 -0.91 -7.85 8.81
C ARG A 18 0.31 -8.44 8.09
N TRP A 19 1.32 -7.62 7.89
CA TRP A 19 2.60 -8.11 7.42
C TRP A 19 3.35 -8.71 8.60
N ASP A 20 3.53 -10.02 8.57
CA ASP A 20 4.28 -10.78 9.56
C ASP A 20 5.56 -11.35 8.92
N GLU A 21 6.60 -11.50 9.74
CA GLU A 21 7.84 -12.23 9.47
C GLU A 21 7.58 -13.74 9.37
N ASP A 22 8.58 -14.51 8.94
CA ASP A 22 8.47 -15.98 8.81
C ASP A 22 8.18 -16.69 10.16
N ASP A 23 8.54 -16.06 11.28
CA ASP A 23 8.27 -16.56 12.64
C ASP A 23 6.89 -16.15 13.20
N GLY A 24 6.09 -15.40 12.41
CA GLY A 24 4.76 -14.91 12.78
C GLY A 24 4.76 -13.63 13.63
N SER A 25 5.93 -13.04 13.91
CA SER A 25 6.02 -11.72 14.54
C SER A 25 5.66 -10.61 13.53
N PRO A 26 5.06 -9.50 13.97
CA PRO A 26 4.69 -8.43 13.05
C PRO A 26 5.92 -7.67 12.56
N VAL A 27 5.97 -7.38 11.26
CA VAL A 27 6.93 -6.43 10.70
C VAL A 27 6.62 -5.03 11.24
N LEU A 28 7.65 -4.37 11.74
CA LEU A 28 7.59 -2.99 12.22
C LEU A 28 8.38 -2.10 11.27
N THR A 29 7.81 -0.94 10.96
CA THR A 29 8.55 0.16 10.33
C THR A 29 9.60 0.74 11.29
N ASP A 30 10.54 1.53 10.78
CA ASP A 30 11.53 2.25 11.60
C ASP A 30 10.89 3.13 12.69
N ASN A 31 9.67 3.60 12.45
CA ASN A 31 8.88 4.39 13.41
C ASN A 31 8.01 3.54 14.35
N GLY A 32 8.17 2.21 14.35
CA GLY A 32 7.46 1.28 15.22
C GLY A 32 6.00 1.01 14.85
N ASN A 33 5.56 1.40 13.65
CA ASN A 33 4.19 1.13 13.16
C ASN A 33 4.09 -0.24 12.50
N TYR A 34 2.93 -0.89 12.63
CA TYR A 34 2.59 -2.10 11.89
C TYR A 34 2.35 -1.82 10.41
N LEU A 35 2.68 -2.81 9.58
CA LEU A 35 2.33 -2.82 8.16
C LEU A 35 1.13 -3.74 7.91
N VAL A 36 0.25 -3.32 7.01
CA VAL A 36 -0.88 -4.12 6.51
C VAL A 36 -0.79 -4.19 4.99
N ARG A 37 -0.76 -5.40 4.44
CA ARG A 37 -0.79 -5.65 3.00
C ARG A 37 -2.24 -5.73 2.55
N CYS A 38 -2.56 -4.99 1.48
CA CYS A 38 -3.88 -4.96 0.87
C CYS A 38 -3.77 -5.44 -0.58
N TRP A 39 -4.39 -6.58 -0.90
CA TRP A 39 -4.44 -7.12 -2.26
C TRP A 39 -5.78 -6.78 -2.90
N PHE A 40 -5.74 -6.06 -4.02
CA PHE A 40 -6.89 -5.72 -4.83
C PHE A 40 -6.88 -6.59 -6.08
N ASP A 41 -7.56 -7.74 -6.04
CA ASP A 41 -7.49 -8.76 -7.11
C ASP A 41 -7.98 -8.24 -8.47
N ASN A 42 -8.88 -7.26 -8.47
CA ASN A 42 -9.42 -6.61 -9.67
C ASN A 42 -8.74 -5.26 -9.98
N GLY A 43 -7.62 -4.96 -9.33
CA GLY A 43 -6.98 -3.65 -9.39
C GLY A 43 -7.73 -2.58 -8.57
N ILE A 44 -7.18 -1.36 -8.58
CA ILE A 44 -7.74 -0.21 -7.86
C ILE A 44 -8.42 0.71 -8.89
N ALA A 45 -9.75 0.76 -8.86
CA ALA A 45 -10.53 1.53 -9.84
C ALA A 45 -10.32 3.04 -9.71
N ASP A 46 -10.33 3.56 -8.48
CA ASP A 46 -10.01 4.96 -8.18
C ASP A 46 -8.94 5.04 -7.08
N PRO A 47 -7.65 5.12 -7.46
CA PRO A 47 -6.56 5.20 -6.49
C PRO A 47 -6.63 6.45 -5.61
N SER A 48 -7.15 7.57 -6.14
CA SER A 48 -7.23 8.84 -5.39
C SER A 48 -8.26 8.76 -4.29
N GLU A 49 -9.39 8.10 -4.56
CA GLU A 49 -10.44 7.88 -3.56
C GLU A 49 -9.97 6.95 -2.44
N ILE A 50 -9.30 5.84 -2.77
CA ILE A 50 -8.67 4.96 -1.77
C ILE A 50 -7.63 5.71 -0.93
N ALA A 51 -6.71 6.43 -1.57
CA ALA A 51 -5.68 7.21 -0.88
C ALA A 51 -6.30 8.18 0.15
N ARG A 52 -7.28 8.98 -0.28
CA ARG A 52 -8.00 9.91 0.59
C ARG A 52 -8.74 9.20 1.72
N THR A 53 -9.38 8.06 1.45
CA THR A 53 -10.11 7.28 2.45
C THR A 53 -9.17 6.71 3.52
N LEU A 54 -7.99 6.24 3.12
CA LEU A 54 -6.95 5.76 4.03
C LEU A 54 -6.37 6.91 4.87
N ALA A 55 -5.99 8.02 4.24
CA ALA A 55 -5.38 9.18 4.90
C ALA A 55 -6.31 9.85 5.94
N ASN A 56 -7.64 9.78 5.71
CA ASN A 56 -8.62 10.36 6.63
C ASN A 56 -9.00 9.44 7.80
N ARG A 57 -8.48 8.21 7.88
CA ARG A 57 -8.81 7.29 8.96
C ARG A 57 -7.84 7.46 10.14
N PRO A 58 -8.32 7.84 11.34
CA PRO A 58 -7.47 7.88 12.53
C PRO A 58 -6.85 6.53 12.82
N GLY A 59 -5.54 6.50 13.04
CA GLY A 59 -4.75 5.28 13.29
C GLY A 59 -4.10 4.67 12.04
N ILE A 60 -4.44 5.15 10.84
CA ILE A 60 -3.61 4.91 9.64
C ILE A 60 -2.66 6.10 9.50
N VAL A 61 -1.37 5.84 9.59
CA VAL A 61 -0.33 6.88 9.53
C VAL A 61 -0.01 7.22 8.08
N GLU A 62 0.11 6.21 7.22
CA GLU A 62 0.32 6.39 5.78
C GLU A 62 -0.14 5.16 4.97
N HIS A 63 -0.10 5.25 3.64
CA HIS A 63 -0.38 4.24 2.64
C HIS A 63 0.68 4.20 1.52
N GLY A 64 0.76 3.11 0.77
CA GLY A 64 1.74 2.95 -0.31
C GLY A 64 1.39 3.57 -1.66
N LEU A 65 0.38 4.46 -1.75
CA LEU A 65 -0.08 5.04 -3.02
C LEU A 65 0.65 6.37 -3.32
N PHE A 66 1.68 6.32 -4.18
CA PHE A 66 2.48 7.48 -4.60
C PHE A 66 1.88 8.18 -5.83
N LEU A 67 0.68 8.73 -5.69
CA LEU A 67 -0.08 9.32 -6.80
C LEU A 67 0.46 10.69 -7.21
N GLY A 68 0.73 10.88 -8.51
CA GLY A 68 1.17 12.17 -9.07
C GLY A 68 2.59 12.60 -8.70
N MET A 69 3.37 11.72 -8.07
CA MET A 69 4.70 12.03 -7.54
C MET A 69 5.87 11.70 -8.49
N ALA A 70 5.72 10.69 -9.34
CA ALA A 70 6.81 10.27 -10.24
C ALA A 70 6.87 11.16 -11.49
N ASP A 71 8.03 11.79 -11.73
CA ASP A 71 8.31 12.58 -12.94
C ASP A 71 9.00 11.76 -14.04
N GLU A 72 9.81 10.77 -13.65
CA GLU A 72 10.58 9.91 -14.55
C GLU A 72 10.63 8.47 -14.01
N VAL A 73 10.48 7.49 -14.89
CA VAL A 73 10.56 6.05 -14.58
C VAL A 73 11.60 5.40 -15.49
N ILE A 74 12.61 4.78 -14.89
CA ILE A 74 13.65 4.03 -15.60
C ILE A 74 13.39 2.54 -15.43
N VAL A 75 13.06 1.85 -16.52
CA VAL A 75 12.77 0.41 -16.53
C VAL A 75 13.93 -0.34 -17.19
N ALA A 76 14.57 -1.24 -16.43
CA ALA A 76 15.56 -2.17 -16.96
C ALA A 76 14.86 -3.48 -17.39
N GLY A 77 14.99 -3.83 -18.67
CA GLY A 77 14.46 -5.09 -19.22
C GLY A 77 15.48 -5.82 -20.09
N SER A 78 15.08 -6.94 -20.67
CA SER A 78 15.93 -7.73 -21.60
C SER A 78 16.47 -6.92 -22.78
N ASP A 79 15.72 -5.89 -23.21
CA ASP A 79 16.06 -5.04 -24.35
C ASP A 79 16.91 -3.82 -23.96
N GLY A 80 17.36 -3.74 -22.69
CA GLY A 80 18.08 -2.59 -22.15
C GLY A 80 17.20 -1.63 -21.34
N LEU A 81 17.65 -0.38 -21.22
CA LEU A 81 16.99 0.66 -20.43
C LEU A 81 15.91 1.39 -21.23
N LYS A 82 14.71 1.52 -20.65
CA LYS A 82 13.61 2.34 -21.17
C LYS A 82 13.31 3.46 -20.16
N ILE A 83 13.23 4.70 -20.64
CA ILE A 83 12.97 5.88 -19.82
C ILE A 83 11.61 6.44 -20.19
N PHE A 84 10.72 6.57 -19.20
CA PHE A 84 9.40 7.19 -19.33
C PHE A 84 9.38 8.50 -18.55
N LYS A 85 8.80 9.55 -19.12
CA LYS A 85 8.61 10.85 -18.46
C LYS A 85 7.13 11.22 -18.48
N ARG A 86 6.68 11.96 -17.46
CA ARG A 86 5.33 12.52 -17.42
C ARG A 86 5.08 13.56 -18.51
#